data_AF-X1HKD1-F1
#
_entry.id   AF-X1HKD1-F1
#
_cell.length_a   1.000
_cell.length_b   1.000
_cell.length_c   1.000
_cell.angle_alpha   90.00
_cell.angle_beta   90.00
_cell.angle_gamma   90.00
#
_symmetry.space_group_name_H-M   'P 1'
#
loop_
_entity.id
_entity.type
_entity.pdbx_description
1 polymer ?
#
loop_
_entity_poly.entity_id
_entity_poly.type
_entity_poly.pdbx_seq_one_letter_code
_entity_poly.pdbx_strand_id
1 'polypeptide(L)' 'LTTLEKRMKCGIGKCGRCNIGNLYVCRDGPVFTYAQIKKFISSEY' A
#
# COMPACT_ATOMS: atom_id res chain seq x y z
N LEU A 1 -10.54 10.34 -2.13
CA LEU A 1 -9.98 9.21 -1.34
C LEU A 1 -10.33 7.95 -2.10
N THR A 2 -9.38 7.05 -2.30
CA THR A 2 -9.64 5.76 -2.98
C THR A 2 -9.00 4.63 -2.20
N THR A 3 -9.56 3.44 -2.32
CA THR A 3 -8.96 2.23 -1.75
C THR A 3 -7.94 1.65 -2.72
N LEU A 4 -6.88 1.07 -2.17
CA LEU A 4 -5.89 0.27 -2.90
C LEU A 4 -6.01 -1.18 -2.47
N GLU A 5 -6.22 -2.05 -3.46
CA GLU A 5 -6.26 -3.50 -3.28
C GLU A 5 -4.88 -4.10 -3.58
N LYS A 6 -4.35 -4.91 -2.66
CA LYS A 6 -3.11 -5.68 -2.87
C LYS A 6 -3.24 -7.06 -2.27
N ARG A 7 -2.46 -8.03 -2.74
CA ARG A 7 -2.56 -9.42 -2.29
C ARG A 7 -2.10 -9.54 -0.84
N MET A 8 -3.05 -9.60 0.09
CA MET A 8 -2.79 -9.75 1.51
C MET A 8 -2.61 -11.22 1.89
N LYS A 9 -1.76 -11.48 2.89
CA LYS A 9 -1.63 -12.81 3.54
C LYS A 9 -1.73 -12.70 5.06
N CYS A 10 -0.90 -11.87 5.69
CA CYS A 10 -0.85 -11.81 7.15
C CYS A 10 -1.74 -10.73 7.79
N GLY A 11 -2.15 -9.69 7.07
CA GLY A 11 -2.91 -8.57 7.63
C GLY A 11 -2.16 -7.64 8.61
N ILE A 12 -1.03 -8.09 9.17
CA ILE A 12 -0.31 -7.38 10.26
C ILE A 12 1.07 -6.81 9.86
N GLY A 13 1.37 -6.69 8.56
CA GLY A 13 2.66 -6.15 8.09
C GLY A 13 3.88 -7.08 8.25
N LYS A 14 3.69 -8.35 8.63
CA LYS A 14 4.79 -9.32 8.82
C LYS A 14 5.30 -9.96 7.52
N CYS A 15 4.44 -10.15 6.52
CA CYS A 15 4.76 -10.97 5.34
C CYS A 15 5.22 -10.21 4.09
N GLY A 16 5.25 -8.88 4.11
CA GLY A 16 5.67 -8.10 2.94
C GLY A 16 4.69 -8.01 1.78
N ARG A 17 3.73 -8.93 1.60
CA ARG A 17 2.93 -9.02 0.36
C ARG A 17 2.03 -7.81 0.06
N CYS A 18 1.63 -7.08 1.10
CA CYS A 18 0.79 -5.89 0.99
C CYS A 18 1.62 -4.59 0.87
N ASN A 19 2.94 -4.66 0.63
CA ASN A 19 3.82 -3.49 0.67
C ASN A 19 3.65 -2.57 -0.55
N ILE A 20 3.80 -1.27 -0.38
CA ILE A 20 3.93 -0.26 -1.44
C ILE A 20 5.16 0.58 -1.09
N GLY A 21 6.29 0.27 -1.73
CA GLY A 21 7.59 0.71 -1.26
C GLY A 21 7.81 0.27 0.20
N ASN A 22 7.93 1.26 1.10
CA ASN A 22 8.14 1.05 2.54
C ASN A 22 6.85 1.04 3.38
N LEU A 23 5.70 1.30 2.76
CA LEU A 23 4.39 1.26 3.42
C LEU A 23 3.72 -0.09 3.22
N TYR A 24 2.73 -0.41 4.04
CA TYR A 24 1.98 -1.64 4.03
C TYR A 24 0.48 -1.31 3.99
N VAL A 25 -0.21 -1.70 2.92
CA VAL A 25 -1.67 -1.48 2.79
C VAL A 25 -2.45 -2.05 3.97
N CYS A 26 -2.00 -3.19 4.51
CA CYS A 26 -2.63 -3.86 5.62
C CYS A 26 -2.39 -3.20 7.00
N ARG A 27 -1.41 -2.29 7.11
CA ARG A 27 -1.07 -1.60 8.38
C ARG A 27 -1.32 -0.10 8.30
N ASP A 28 -0.86 0.53 7.23
CA ASP A 28 -0.99 1.97 6.96
C ASP A 28 -2.36 2.33 6.37
N GLY A 29 -3.15 1.30 6.05
CA GLY A 29 -4.56 1.41 5.67
C GLY A 29 -4.76 1.20 4.17
N PRO A 30 -5.92 0.67 3.77
CA PRO A 30 -6.25 0.52 2.35
C PRO A 30 -6.67 1.84 1.71
N VAL A 31 -7.02 2.86 2.49
CA VAL A 31 -7.54 4.14 2.01
C VAL A 31 -6.40 5.15 1.86
N PHE A 32 -6.17 5.62 0.63
CA PHE A 32 -5.15 6.61 0.34
C PHE A 32 -5.73 7.82 -0.40
N THR A 33 -5.07 8.96 -0.24
CA THR A 33 -5.30 10.15 -1.05
C THR A 33 -4.59 10.03 -2.40
N TYR A 34 -5.10 10.73 -3.41
CA TYR A 34 -4.47 10.78 -4.73
C TYR A 34 -3.01 11.29 -4.66
N ALA A 35 -2.74 12.24 -3.77
CA ALA A 35 -1.39 12.77 -3.55
C ALA A 35 -0.41 11.71 -3.00
N GLN A 36 -0.87 10.81 -2.12
CA GLN A 36 -0.06 9.68 -1.64
C GLN A 36 0.18 8.67 -2.76
N ILE A 37 -0.85 8.33 -3.52
CA ILE A 37 -0.76 7.38 -4.64
C ILE A 37 0.21 7.86 -5.72
N LYS A 38 0.19 9.15 -6.05
CA LYS A 38 1.11 9.75 -7.03
C LYS A 38 2.57 9.62 -6.60
N LYS A 39 2.86 9.66 -5.29
CA LYS A 39 4.21 9.42 -4.76
C LYS A 39 4.64 7.95 -4.89
N PHE A 40 3.71 7.00 -4.82
CA PHE A 40 4.00 5.57 -4.99
C PHE A 40 4.35 5.20 -6.43
N ILE A 41 3.66 5.79 -7.42
CA ILE A 41 3.84 5.47 -8.85
C ILE A 41 5.15 6.03 -9.42
N SER A 42 5.73 7.07 -8.79
CA SER A 42 6.93 7.74 -9.29
C SER A 42 8.25 6.97 -9.07
N SER A 43 8.20 5.83 -8.38
CA SER A 43 9.33 4.94 -8.11
C SER A 43 8.88 3.50 -8.38
N GLU A 44 9.12 3.01 -9.60
CA GLU A 44 8.91 1.63 -10.10
C GLU A 44 7.44 1.20 -10.35
N TYR A 45 7.01 1.37 -11.60
CA TYR A 45 6.97 0.25 -12.56
C TYR A 45 8.10 0.45 -13.57
#